data_AF-A0A7J7I8K4-F1
#
_entry.id   AF-A0A7J7I8K4-F1
#
_cell.length_a   1.000
_cell.length_b   1.000
_cell.length_c   1.000
_cell.angle_alpha   90.00
_cell.angle_beta   90.00
_cell.angle_gamma   90.00
#
_symmetry.space_group_name_H-M   'P 1'
#
loop_
_entity.id
_entity.type
_entity.pdbx_description
1 polymer ?
#
loop_
_entity_poly.entity_id
_entity_poly.type
_entity_poly.pdbx_seq_one_letter_code
_entity_poly.pdbx_strand_id
1 'polypeptide(L)'
;MAIGSTRFFSEDVTHFPDIKDPEILFVFKDLMAASWDELPDTLISDANKALSKNTDDKAVQEAVANVFCAAEAVEEFSGMLVSLRMAIDDSTGLCGEDVKPLPEEFVNA
;
A
#
# COMPACT_ATOMS: atom_id res chain seq x y z
N MET A 1 -13.20 -28.25 28.94
CA MET A 1 -11.72 -28.23 29.01
C MET A 1 -11.26 -29.48 28.29
N ALA A 2 -10.52 -29.49 27.17
CA ALA A 2 -9.46 -28.61 26.66
C ALA A 2 -9.81 -28.10 25.24
N ILE A 3 -9.74 -26.79 24.97
CA ILE A 3 -8.58 -25.93 24.65
C ILE A 3 -8.30 -25.91 23.13
N GLY A 4 -8.51 -24.74 22.54
CA GLY A 4 -7.95 -24.32 21.25
C GLY A 4 -8.30 -25.16 20.03
N SER A 5 -9.36 -24.79 19.31
CA SER A 5 -9.41 -25.05 17.87
C SER A 5 -8.14 -24.47 17.25
N THR A 6 -7.28 -25.33 16.70
CA THR A 6 -6.11 -24.90 15.93
C THR A 6 -6.60 -23.98 14.84
N ARG A 7 -6.21 -22.70 14.90
CA ARG A 7 -6.48 -21.75 13.82
C ARG A 7 -5.72 -22.26 12.61
N PHE A 8 -6.42 -22.87 11.65
CA PHE A 8 -5.87 -23.32 10.36
C PHE A 8 -5.36 -22.16 9.47
N PHE A 9 -5.35 -20.94 9.99
CA PHE A 9 -4.91 -19.72 9.30
C PHE A 9 -3.67 -19.11 9.96
N SER A 10 -2.70 -19.93 10.40
CA SER A 10 -1.37 -19.42 10.75
C SER A 10 -0.24 -20.03 9.92
N GLU A 11 -0.57 -20.75 8.86
CA GLU A 11 0.42 -21.31 7.91
C GLU A 11 0.67 -20.39 6.71
N ASP A 12 -0.07 -19.27 6.61
CA ASP A 12 0.13 -18.19 5.64
C ASP A 12 0.80 -16.95 6.26
N VAL A 13 1.65 -17.13 7.28
CA VAL A 13 2.74 -16.17 7.45
C VAL A 13 3.74 -16.55 6.37
N THR A 14 3.48 -16.07 5.15
CA THR A 14 4.28 -16.31 3.95
C THR A 14 5.75 -16.43 4.33
N HIS A 15 6.30 -17.64 4.23
CA HIS A 15 7.74 -17.81 4.35
C HIS A 15 8.36 -16.80 3.40
N PHE A 16 9.07 -15.81 3.95
CA PHE A 16 9.87 -14.89 3.15
C PHE A 16 10.60 -15.73 2.11
N PRO A 17 10.54 -15.35 0.83
CA PRO A 17 11.26 -16.11 -0.20
C PRO A 17 12.71 -16.26 0.25
N ASP A 18 13.31 -17.43 0.04
CA ASP A 18 14.70 -17.69 0.39
C ASP A 18 15.61 -16.93 -0.58
N ILE A 19 15.81 -15.63 -0.31
CA ILE A 19 16.62 -14.74 -1.15
C ILE A 19 18.09 -14.93 -0.78
N LYS A 20 18.85 -15.57 -1.66
CA LYS A 20 20.29 -15.80 -1.47
C LYS A 20 21.16 -14.61 -1.88
N ASP A 21 20.69 -13.80 -2.82
CA ASP A 21 21.40 -12.59 -3.25
C ASP A 21 21.20 -11.49 -2.18
N PRO A 22 22.26 -11.07 -1.48
CA PRO A 22 22.15 -10.06 -0.43
C PRO A 22 21.63 -8.72 -0.98
N GLU A 23 21.99 -8.32 -2.21
CA GLU A 23 21.51 -7.05 -2.78
C GLU A 23 19.99 -7.07 -2.99
N ILE A 24 19.45 -8.19 -3.53
CA ILE A 24 18.01 -8.34 -3.73
C ILE A 24 17.28 -8.43 -2.38
N LEU A 25 17.89 -9.09 -1.39
CA LEU A 25 17.33 -9.18 -0.04
C LEU A 25 17.25 -7.80 0.62
N PHE A 26 18.28 -6.96 0.47
CA PHE A 26 18.28 -5.59 1.00
C PHE A 26 17.16 -4.77 0.36
N VAL A 27 17.07 -4.76 -0.97
CA VAL A 27 16.03 -4.03 -1.70
C VAL A 27 14.62 -4.51 -1.32
N PHE A 28 14.42 -5.83 -1.20
CA PHE A 28 13.13 -6.38 -0.78
C PHE A 28 12.74 -5.93 0.64
N LYS A 29 13.71 -5.93 1.56
CA LYS A 29 13.48 -5.45 2.94
C LYS A 29 13.22 -3.96 2.98
N ASP A 30 13.95 -3.18 2.20
CA ASP A 30 13.76 -1.73 2.13
C ASP A 30 12.40 -1.39 1.52
N LEU A 31 11.94 -2.11 0.50
CA LEU A 31 10.57 -2.01 -0.04
C LEU A 31 9.50 -2.36 1.00
N MET A 32 9.72 -3.43 1.78
CA MET A 32 8.79 -3.83 2.84
C MET A 32 8.80 -2.88 4.05
N ALA A 33 9.90 -2.16 4.28
CA ALA A 33 10.05 -1.22 5.39
C ALA A 33 9.65 0.21 5.03
N ALA A 34 9.68 0.55 3.74
CA ALA A 34 9.28 1.86 3.25
C ALA A 34 7.78 2.08 3.41
N SER A 35 7.42 3.34 3.62
CA SER A 35 6.04 3.78 3.46
C SER A 35 5.75 3.89 1.96
N TRP A 36 4.60 3.37 1.51
CA TRP A 36 4.21 3.37 0.09
C TRP A 36 3.31 4.56 -0.26
N ASP A 37 3.15 5.52 0.64
CA ASP A 37 2.51 6.80 0.34
C ASP A 37 3.37 7.67 -0.58
N GLU A 38 4.69 7.63 -0.39
CA GLU A 38 5.67 8.27 -1.27
C GLU A 38 6.95 7.40 -1.32
N LEU A 39 7.22 6.81 -2.49
CA LEU A 39 8.36 5.92 -2.64
C LEU A 39 9.64 6.73 -2.91
N PRO A 40 10.75 6.47 -2.18
CA PRO A 40 12.00 7.16 -2.46
C PRO A 40 12.53 6.81 -3.86
N ASP A 41 12.91 7.81 -4.65
CA ASP A 41 13.53 7.61 -5.97
C ASP A 41 14.74 6.66 -5.95
N THR A 42 15.51 6.71 -4.85
CA THR A 42 16.65 5.81 -4.63
C THR A 42 16.19 4.35 -4.58
N LEU A 43 15.09 4.09 -3.88
CA LEU A 43 14.53 2.75 -3.70
C LEU A 43 13.94 2.22 -5.01
N ILE A 44 13.28 3.09 -5.81
CA ILE A 44 12.81 2.75 -7.16
C ILE A 44 13.98 2.37 -8.07
N SER A 45 15.07 3.15 -8.01
CA SER A 45 16.27 2.87 -8.82
C SER A 45 16.94 1.56 -8.43
N ASP A 46 17.01 1.27 -7.13
CA ASP A 46 17.60 0.04 -6.60
C ASP A 46 16.71 -1.18 -6.88
N ALA A 47 15.37 -1.03 -6.81
CA ALA A 47 14.40 -2.05 -7.20
C ALA A 47 14.51 -2.41 -8.69
N ASN A 48 14.57 -1.41 -9.57
CA ASN A 48 14.75 -1.63 -11.00
C ASN A 48 16.11 -2.29 -11.31
N LYS A 49 17.17 -1.91 -10.59
CA LYS A 49 18.49 -2.53 -10.73
C LYS A 49 18.49 -3.98 -10.25
N ALA A 50 17.82 -4.28 -9.13
CA ALA A 50 17.65 -5.63 -8.62
C ALA A 50 16.85 -6.51 -9.58
N LEU A 51 15.78 -5.98 -10.18
CA LEU A 51 14.96 -6.69 -11.16
C LEU A 51 15.67 -6.90 -12.50
N SER A 52 16.59 -6.01 -12.88
CA SER A 52 17.40 -6.16 -14.08
C SER A 52 18.50 -7.22 -13.96
N LYS A 53 18.89 -7.60 -12.73
CA LYS A 53 19.83 -8.70 -12.51
C LYS A 53 19.09 -10.02 -12.78
N ASN A 54 19.52 -10.72 -13.82
CA ASN A 54 19.01 -12.05 -14.13
C ASN A 54 19.56 -13.06 -13.11
N THR A 55 18.76 -13.42 -12.11
CA THR A 55 19.09 -14.47 -11.14
C THR A 55 18.37 -15.77 -11.51
N ASP A 56 19.01 -16.91 -11.29
CA ASP A 56 18.39 -18.22 -11.58
C ASP A 56 17.12 -18.49 -10.74
N ASP A 57 16.98 -17.83 -9.59
CA ASP A 57 15.82 -17.93 -8.69
C ASP A 57 14.66 -17.04 -9.16
N LYS A 58 13.89 -17.54 -10.14
CA LYS A 58 12.70 -16.85 -10.68
C LYS A 58 11.65 -16.51 -9.62
N ALA A 59 11.48 -17.36 -8.61
CA ALA A 59 10.50 -17.12 -7.54
C ALA A 59 10.84 -15.88 -6.71
N VAL A 60 12.13 -15.62 -6.49
CA VAL A 60 12.62 -14.42 -5.79
C VAL A 60 12.36 -13.17 -6.62
N GLN A 61 12.66 -13.24 -7.92
CA GLN A 61 12.44 -12.12 -8.82
C GLN A 61 10.95 -11.76 -8.96
N GLU A 62 10.08 -12.77 -9.03
CA GLU A 62 8.63 -12.60 -9.05
C GLU A 62 8.11 -11.98 -7.74
N ALA A 63 8.61 -12.43 -6.59
CA ALA A 63 8.21 -11.86 -5.30
C ALA A 63 8.60 -10.37 -5.17
N VAL A 64 9.82 -10.01 -5.58
CA VAL A 64 10.29 -8.61 -5.57
C VAL A 64 9.49 -7.77 -6.56
N ALA A 65 9.23 -8.29 -7.77
CA ALA A 65 8.43 -7.60 -8.78
C ALA A 65 7.00 -7.34 -8.30
N ASN A 66 6.37 -8.32 -7.65
CA ASN A 66 5.02 -8.19 -7.11
C ASN A 66 4.95 -7.14 -6.00
N VAL A 67 5.91 -7.14 -5.07
CA VAL A 67 5.96 -6.13 -4.01
C VAL A 67 6.22 -4.74 -4.58
N PHE A 68 7.14 -4.61 -5.54
CA PHE A 68 7.42 -3.33 -6.18
C PHE A 68 6.20 -2.78 -6.93
N CYS A 69 5.53 -3.62 -7.73
CA CYS A 69 4.30 -3.25 -8.42
C CYS A 69 3.17 -2.86 -7.45
N ALA A 70 3.04 -3.57 -6.33
CA ALA A 70 2.07 -3.22 -5.29
C ALA A 70 2.39 -1.85 -4.66
N ALA A 71 3.67 -1.57 -4.42
CA ALA A 71 4.11 -0.29 -3.86
C ALA A 71 3.80 0.87 -4.82
N GLU A 72 4.13 0.75 -6.12
CA GLU A 72 3.80 1.77 -7.14
C GLU A 72 2.29 2.01 -7.25
N ALA A 73 1.49 0.93 -7.25
CA ALA A 73 0.04 1.05 -7.32
C ALA A 73 -0.55 1.73 -6.08
N VAL A 74 0.03 1.52 -4.90
CA VAL A 74 -0.41 2.18 -3.66
C VAL A 74 -0.05 3.66 -3.66
N GLU A 75 1.14 4.04 -4.13
CA GLU A 75 1.53 5.44 -4.29
C GLU A 75 0.55 6.19 -5.20
N GLU A 76 0.28 5.66 -6.40
CA GLU A 76 -0.67 6.27 -7.35
C GLU A 76 -2.08 6.35 -6.77
N PHE A 77 -2.57 5.27 -6.15
CA PHE A 77 -3.90 5.24 -5.55
C PHE A 77 -4.03 6.22 -4.37
N SER A 78 -2.97 6.38 -3.57
CA SER A 78 -2.96 7.33 -2.47
C SER A 78 -3.11 8.78 -2.97
N GLY A 79 -2.44 9.14 -4.08
CA GLY A 79 -2.60 10.43 -4.74
C GLY A 79 -4.02 10.67 -5.26
N MET A 80 -4.67 9.63 -5.79
CA MET A 80 -6.08 9.70 -6.18
C MET A 80 -7.02 9.94 -4.99
N LEU A 81 -6.76 9.30 -3.84
CA LEU A 81 -7.55 9.53 -2.63
C LEU A 81 -7.40 10.96 -2.09
N VAL A 82 -6.19 11.51 -2.11
CA VAL A 82 -5.94 12.91 -1.73
C VAL A 82 -6.71 13.86 -2.65
N SER A 83 -6.65 13.60 -3.96
CA SER A 83 -7.37 14.40 -4.96
C SER A 83 -8.89 14.34 -4.77
N LEU A 84 -9.43 13.15 -4.50
CA LEU A 84 -10.85 12.96 -4.21
C LEU A 84 -11.26 13.69 -2.94
N ARG A 85 -10.44 13.63 -1.89
CA ARG A 85 -10.68 14.35 -0.64
C ARG A 85 -10.74 15.86 -0.89
N MET A 86 -9.78 16.42 -1.62
CA MET A 86 -9.79 17.85 -1.96
C MET A 86 -11.07 18.24 -2.72
N ALA A 87 -11.50 17.42 -3.69
CA ALA A 87 -12.74 17.67 -4.42
C ALA A 87 -13.99 17.60 -3.54
N ILE A 88 -14.03 16.69 -2.55
CA ILE A 88 -15.11 16.64 -1.56
C ILE A 88 -15.09 17.91 -0.71
N ASP A 89 -13.94 18.28 -0.15
CA ASP A 89 -13.77 19.47 0.69
C ASP A 89 -14.21 20.74 -0.07
N ASP A 90 -13.90 20.87 -1.36
CA ASP A 90 -14.36 21.96 -2.23
C ASP A 90 -15.88 21.92 -2.48
N SER A 91 -16.48 20.72 -2.58
CA SER A 91 -17.91 20.56 -2.88
C SER A 91 -18.85 20.78 -1.69
N THR A 92 -18.40 20.51 -0.47
CA THR A 92 -19.21 20.64 0.76
C THR A 92 -18.79 21.81 1.64
N GLY A 93 -17.64 22.43 1.36
CA GLY A 93 -16.99 23.39 2.25
C GLY A 93 -16.38 22.69 3.48
N LEU A 94 -15.28 23.24 4.00
CA LEU A 94 -14.42 22.60 5.02
C LEU A 94 -15.18 22.19 6.31
N CYS A 95 -16.33 22.81 6.58
CA CYS A 95 -17.18 22.59 7.76
C CYS A 95 -18.67 22.39 7.40
N GLY A 96 -19.02 22.11 6.14
CA GLY A 96 -20.44 22.07 5.74
C GLY A 96 -21.08 23.46 5.68
N GLU A 97 -20.30 24.49 5.38
CA GLU A 97 -20.78 25.86 5.27
C GLU A 97 -21.74 26.08 4.08
N ASP A 98 -21.71 25.18 3.09
CA ASP A 98 -22.57 25.22 1.90
C ASP A 98 -23.74 24.22 1.98
N VAL A 99 -24.07 23.74 3.18
CA VAL A 99 -25.29 22.94 3.38
C VAL A 99 -26.52 23.85 3.27
N LYS A 100 -27.50 23.43 2.46
CA LYS A 100 -28.77 24.16 2.34
C LYS A 100 -29.41 24.34 3.73
N PRO A 101 -30.03 25.51 3.99
CA PRO A 101 -30.74 25.74 5.24
C PRO A 101 -31.85 24.71 5.42
N LEU A 102 -32.13 24.40 6.68
CA LEU A 102 -33.18 23.48 7.08
C LEU A 102 -34.53 23.97 6.50
N PRO A 103 -35.30 23.14 5.78
CA PRO A 103 -36.58 23.57 5.21
C PRO A 103 -37.54 24.06 6.29
N GLU A 104 -38.28 25.13 6.02
CA GLU A 104 -39.14 25.81 7.00
C GLU A 104 -40.15 24.88 7.69
N GLU A 105 -40.57 23.82 6.99
CA GLU A 105 -41.47 22.76 7.47
C GLU A 105 -40.95 22.03 8.73
N PHE A 106 -39.63 22.05 8.96
CA PHE A 106 -38.96 21.35 10.06
C PHE A 106 -38.31 22.31 11.07
N VAL A 107 -38.32 23.62 10.83
CA VAL A 107 -37.66 24.61 11.70
C VAL A 107 -38.43 24.84 13.01
N ASN A 108 -39.74 24.54 13.03
CA ASN A 108 -40.62 24.79 14.18
C ASN A 108 -41.35 23.53 14.71
N ALA A 109 -40.78 22.34 14.51
CA ALA A 109 -41.31 21.08 15.03
C ALA A 109 -41.02 20.88 16.53
#